data_AF-A0A0F8ZVE6-F1
#
_entry.id   AF-A0A0F8ZVE6-F1
#
_cell.length_a   1.000
_cell.length_b   1.000
_cell.length_c   1.000
_cell.angle_alpha   90.00
_cell.angle_beta   90.00
_cell.angle_gamma   90.00
#
_symmetry.space_group_name_H-M   'P 1'
#
loop_
_entity.id
_entity.type
_entity.pdbx_description
1 polymer ?
#
loop_
_entity_poly.entity_id
_entity_poly.type
_entity_poly.pdbx_seq_one_letter_code
_entity_poly.pdbx_strand_id
1 'polypeptide(L)' 'MTEVTTSNEFIQGVAWAIAELNRGHDEPTMCADIIKATGFELEDFEAASVDPYDLKEIRDVWANNIWGG' A
#
# COMPACT_ATOMS: atom_id res chain seq x y z
N MET A 1 -5.15 -26.59 -6.28
CA MET A 1 -5.21 -25.17 -5.90
C MET A 1 -4.37 -24.43 -6.92
N THR A 2 -4.98 -23.60 -7.75
CA THR A 2 -4.24 -22.72 -8.67
C THR A 2 -3.70 -21.57 -7.85
N GLU A 3 -2.37 -21.44 -7.75
CA GLU A 3 -1.73 -20.24 -7.23
C GLU A 3 -2.14 -19.07 -8.13
N VAL A 4 -2.94 -18.16 -7.60
CA VAL A 4 -3.19 -16.87 -8.24
C VAL A 4 -1.96 -16.03 -7.94
N THR A 5 -1.05 -15.93 -8.90
CA THR A 5 0.06 -14.97 -8.82
C THR A 5 -0.51 -13.58 -9.02
N THR A 6 -0.51 -12.77 -7.97
CA THR A 6 -0.86 -11.34 -8.05
C THR A 6 0.11 -10.65 -9.02
N SER A 7 -0.41 -9.87 -9.96
CA SER A 7 0.44 -9.14 -10.91
C SER A 7 1.00 -7.86 -10.27
N ASN A 8 2.18 -7.43 -10.71
CA ASN A 8 2.79 -6.18 -10.26
C ASN A 8 1.88 -4.97 -10.56
N GLU A 9 1.14 -4.97 -11.69
CA GLU A 9 0.23 -3.88 -12.01
C GLU A 9 -0.92 -3.77 -10.99
N PHE A 10 -1.36 -4.88 -10.40
CA PHE A 10 -2.37 -4.84 -9.35
C PHE A 10 -1.82 -4.19 -8.07
N ILE A 11 -0.61 -4.58 -7.64
CA ILE A 11 0.05 -3.98 -6.48
C ILE A 11 0.27 -2.48 -6.70
N GLN A 12 0.68 -2.08 -7.90
CA GLN A 12 0.81 -0.67 -8.28
C GLN A 12 -0.53 0.08 -8.23
N GLY A 13 -1.62 -0.53 -8.69
CA GLY A 13 -2.95 0.07 -8.60
C GLY A 13 -3.42 0.25 -7.15
N VAL A 14 -3.15 -0.73 -6.29
CA VAL A 14 -3.41 -0.63 -4.84
C VAL A 14 -2.58 0.49 -4.21
N ALA A 15 -1.28 0.56 -4.55
CA ALA A 15 -0.38 1.60 -4.07
C ALA A 15 -0.87 3.00 -4.43
N TRP A 16 -1.26 3.22 -5.68
CA TRP A 16 -1.81 4.48 -6.14
C TRP A 16 -3.07 4.88 -5.36
N ALA A 17 -3.99 3.93 -5.12
CA ALA A 17 -5.21 4.19 -4.37
C ALA A 17 -4.93 4.56 -2.90
N ILE A 18 -3.98 3.87 -2.24
CA ILE A 18 -3.55 4.20 -0.88
C ILE A 18 -2.93 5.60 -0.86
N ALA A 19 -2.03 5.90 -1.79
CA ALA A 19 -1.36 7.19 -1.84
C ALA A 19 -2.36 8.33 -2.07
N GLU A 20 -3.31 8.17 -3.00
CA GLU A 20 -4.38 9.14 -3.26
C GLU A 20 -5.25 9.36 -2.01
N LEU A 21 -5.66 8.31 -1.31
CA LEU A 21 -6.44 8.42 -0.07
C LEU A 21 -5.67 9.14 1.03
N ASN A 22 -4.39 8.81 1.23
CA ASN A 22 -3.59 9.42 2.28
C ASN A 22 -3.35 10.91 2.00
N ARG A 23 -2.93 11.27 0.78
CA ARG A 23 -2.54 12.65 0.44
C ARG A 23 -3.71 13.56 0.07
N GLY A 24 -4.73 12.99 -0.59
CA GLY A 24 -5.86 13.73 -1.14
C GLY A 24 -7.04 13.81 -0.19
N HIS A 25 -7.19 12.84 0.71
CA HIS A 25 -8.34 12.71 1.59
C HIS A 25 -8.02 12.70 3.08
N ASP A 26 -6.73 12.62 3.48
CA ASP A 26 -6.30 12.56 4.88
C ASP A 26 -6.96 11.40 5.65
N GLU A 27 -7.02 10.22 5.00
CA GLU A 27 -7.66 9.00 5.52
C GLU A 27 -6.63 7.90 5.89
N PRO A 28 -5.67 8.15 6.80
CA PRO A 28 -4.56 7.21 7.08
C PRO A 28 -5.02 5.89 7.71
N THR A 29 -6.13 5.90 8.47
CA THR A 29 -6.70 4.68 9.05
C THR A 29 -7.27 3.74 7.98
N MET A 30 -7.99 4.29 7.00
CA MET A 30 -8.51 3.51 5.88
C MET A 30 -7.38 2.94 5.03
N CYS A 31 -6.32 3.70 4.81
CA CYS A 31 -5.11 3.22 4.13
C CYS A 31 -4.51 2.00 4.85
N ALA A 32 -4.39 2.07 6.18
CA ALA A 32 -3.87 0.97 6.99
C ALA A 32 -4.77 -0.28 6.92
N ASP A 33 -6.09 -0.10 6.90
CA ASP A 33 -7.05 -1.20 6.76
C ASP A 33 -6.96 -1.87 5.39
N ILE A 34 -6.77 -1.10 4.31
CA ILE A 34 -6.54 -1.64 2.96
C ILE A 34 -5.28 -2.50 2.94
N ILE A 35 -4.15 -2.01 3.47
CA ILE A 35 -2.89 -2.75 3.52
C ILE A 35 -3.06 -4.06 4.30
N LYS A 36 -3.70 -4.00 5.47
CA LYS A 36 -3.99 -5.21 6.28
C LYS A 36 -4.91 -6.19 5.55
N ALA A 37 -5.88 -5.69 4.78
CA ALA A 37 -6.83 -6.51 4.04
C ALA A 37 -6.21 -7.17 2.79
N THR A 38 -5.27 -6.51 2.11
CA THR A 38 -4.54 -7.12 0.98
C THR A 38 -3.51 -8.13 1.43
N GLY A 39 -2.96 -7.96 2.64
CA GLY A 39 -1.88 -8.80 3.16
C GLY A 39 -0.54 -8.55 2.45
N PHE A 40 -0.40 -7.41 1.78
CA PHE A 40 0.87 -7.01 1.17
C PHE A 40 1.78 -6.40 2.23
N GLU A 41 3.06 -6.78 2.16
CA GLU A 41 4.13 -6.19 2.95
C GLU A 41 4.74 -4.99 2.22
N LEU A 42 5.51 -4.16 2.94
CA LEU A 42 6.17 -3.01 2.33
C LEU A 42 7.09 -3.42 1.17
N GLU A 43 7.77 -4.56 1.33
CA GLU A 43 8.65 -5.16 0.33
C GLU A 43 7.91 -5.54 -0.97
N ASP A 44 6.62 -5.88 -0.90
CA ASP A 44 5.83 -6.21 -2.09
C ASP A 44 5.63 -4.98 -2.98
N PHE A 45 5.39 -3.81 -2.37
CA PHE A 45 5.29 -2.54 -3.09
C PHE A 45 6.64 -2.12 -3.71
N GLU A 46 7.75 -2.36 -3.00
CA GLU A 46 9.09 -2.11 -3.53
C GLU A 46 9.42 -3.05 -4.69
N ALA A 47 9.14 -4.35 -4.55
CA ALA A 47 9.35 -5.35 -5.60
C ALA A 47 8.48 -5.09 -6.83
N ALA A 48 7.27 -4.56 -6.64
CA ALA A 48 6.37 -4.17 -7.72
C ALA A 48 6.80 -2.88 -8.46
N SER A 49 7.92 -2.25 -8.07
CA SER A 49 8.39 -0.99 -8.69
C SER A 49 7.34 0.13 -8.66
N VAL A 50 6.63 0.25 -7.53
CA VAL A 50 5.70 1.36 -7.26
C VAL A 50 6.42 2.70 -7.43
N ASP A 51 5.70 3.71 -7.94
CA ASP A 51 6.24 5.06 -8.08
C ASP A 51 6.77 5.58 -6.72
N PRO A 52 7.98 6.16 -6.66
CA PRO A 52 8.56 6.64 -5.39
C PRO A 52 7.68 7.64 -4.63
N TYR A 53 6.85 8.42 -5.33
CA TYR A 53 5.92 9.37 -4.72
C TYR A 53 4.80 8.64 -3.97
N ASP A 54 4.21 7.62 -4.58
CA ASP A 54 3.18 6.78 -3.94
C ASP A 54 3.78 5.91 -2.82
N LEU A 55 4.99 5.38 -3.04
CA LEU A 55 5.70 4.57 -2.04
C LEU A 55 6.02 5.37 -0.77
N LYS A 56 6.29 6.67 -0.88
CA LYS A 56 6.48 7.54 0.29
C LYS A 56 5.23 7.55 1.17
N GLU A 57 4.04 7.68 0.59
CA GLU A 57 2.78 7.71 1.33
C GLU A 57 2.51 6.37 2.02
N ILE A 58 2.81 5.25 1.36
CA ILE A 58 2.68 3.91 1.95
C ILE A 58 3.61 3.76 3.15
N ARG A 59 4.86 4.21 3.06
CA ARG A 59 5.81 4.18 4.18
C ARG A 59 5.33 5.01 5.36
N ASP A 60 4.75 6.18 5.09
CA ASP A 60 4.19 7.05 6.13
C ASP A 60 3.00 6.38 6.83
N VAL A 61 2.08 5.76 6.08
CA VAL A 61 0.97 4.98 6.64
C VAL A 61 1.50 3.80 7.47
N TRP A 62 2.48 3.07 6.94
CA TRP A 62 3.05 1.89 7.57
C TRP A 62 3.67 2.21 8.94
N ALA A 63 4.54 3.21 8.98
CA ALA A 63 5.25 3.60 10.19
C ALA A 63 4.30 4.06 11.30
N ASN A 64 3.24 4.80 10.93
CA ASN A 64 2.39 5.49 11.91
C ASN A 64 1.12 4.71 12.30
N ASN A 65 0.62 3.78 11.46
CA ASN A 65 -0.70 3.16 11.66
C ASN A 65 -0.67 1.62 11.66
N ILE A 66 0.44 1.01 11.23
CA ILE A 66 0.61 -0.45 11.25
C ILE A 66 1.55 -0.85 12.38
N TRP A 67 2.67 -0.14 12.57
CA TRP A 67 3.64 -0.43 13.63
C TRP A 67 3.64 0.59 14.79
N GLY A 68 3.14 1.81 14.56
CA GLY A 68 3.20 2.92 15.52
C GLY A 68 1.95 3.13 16.40
N GLY A 69 0.94 2.25 16.29
CA GLY A 69 -0.34 2.34 17.00
C GLY A 69 -0.51 1.33 18.12
#